data_AF-A0A534H4K0-F1
#
_entry.id   AF-A0A534H4K0-F1
#
_cell.length_a   1.000
_cell.length_b   1.000
_cell.length_c   1.000
_cell.angle_alpha   90.00
_cell.angle_beta   90.00
_cell.angle_gamma   90.00
#
_symmetry.space_group_name_H-M   'P 1'
#
loop_
_entity.id
_entity.type
_entity.pdbx_description
1 polymer ?
#
loop_
_entity_poly.entity_id
_entity_poly.type
_entity_poly.pdbx_seq_one_letter_code
_entity_poly.pdbx_strand_id
1 'polypeptide(L)' 'MMRPARAVGLTVLLPVIAACAHPAVRGGTLASLHQVRPDTKEMPVDQGLDRAVQSYRDFLQQAPDSTLAPEAMRRLADL' A
#
# COMPACT_ATOMS: atom_id res chain seq x y z
N MET A 1 -49.72 -2.37 -7.43
CA MET A 1 -48.81 -1.21 -7.54
C MET A 1 -47.82 -1.20 -6.38
N MET A 2 -46.73 -1.97 -6.48
CA MET A 2 -45.63 -1.94 -5.51
C MET A 2 -44.33 -1.59 -6.25
N ARG A 3 -44.04 -0.29 -6.26
CA ARG A 3 -42.71 0.35 -6.20
C ARG A 3 -41.68 -0.04 -7.29
N PRO A 4 -41.66 0.67 -8.44
CA PRO A 4 -40.50 0.73 -9.35
C PRO A 4 -39.18 1.09 -8.65
N ALA A 5 -39.23 1.66 -7.43
CA ALA A 5 -38.07 1.97 -6.60
C ALA A 5 -37.21 0.75 -6.23
N ARG A 6 -37.77 -0.46 -6.12
CA ARG A 6 -36.98 -1.69 -5.85
C ARG A 6 -36.17 -2.13 -7.06
N ALA A 7 -36.73 -1.97 -8.26
CA ALA A 7 -36.03 -2.27 -9.51
C ALA A 7 -34.93 -1.24 -9.79
N VAL A 8 -35.18 0.05 -9.52
CA VAL A 8 -34.17 1.11 -9.68
C VAL A 8 -32.98 0.90 -8.73
N GLY A 9 -33.22 0.53 -7.47
CA GLY A 9 -32.14 0.23 -6.52
C GLY A 9 -31.24 -0.93 -6.96
N LEU A 10 -31.83 -2.00 -7.52
CA LEU A 10 -31.08 -3.15 -8.04
C LEU A 10 -30.26 -2.79 -9.30
N THR A 11 -30.79 -1.90 -10.14
CA THR A 11 -30.14 -1.50 -11.41
C THR A 11 -28.94 -0.59 -11.17
N VAL A 12 -28.94 0.23 -10.11
CA VAL A 12 -27.82 1.11 -9.73
C VAL A 12 -26.76 0.36 -8.91
N LEU A 13 -27.15 -0.63 -8.11
CA LEU A 13 -26.21 -1.40 -7.29
C LEU A 13 -25.29 -2.31 -8.14
N LEU A 14 -25.79 -2.87 -9.23
CA LEU A 14 -25.02 -3.75 -10.12
C LEU A 14 -23.74 -3.11 -10.71
N PRO A 15 -23.78 -1.91 -11.32
CA PRO A 15 -22.59 -1.29 -11.90
C PRO A 15 -21.59 -0.82 -10.82
N VAL A 16 -22.04 -0.49 -9.61
CA VAL A 16 -21.16 -0.08 -8.50
C VAL A 16 -20.28 -1.22 -8.03
N ILE A 17 -20.82 -2.45 -7.95
CA ILE A 17 -20.04 -3.63 -7.55
C ILE A 17 -19.07 -4.05 -8.68
N ALA A 18 -19.48 -3.87 -9.94
CA ALA A 18 -18.63 -4.16 -11.09
C ALA A 18 -17.43 -3.20 -11.22
N ALA A 19 -17.52 -1.97 -10.69
CA ALA A 19 -16.42 -1.00 -10.74
C ALA A 19 -15.20 -1.40 -9.87
N CYS A 20 -15.41 -2.17 -8.81
CA CYS A 20 -14.32 -2.71 -7.99
C CYS A 20 -13.61 -3.91 -8.64
N ALA A 21 -14.26 -4.56 -9.61
CA ALA A 21 -13.67 -5.65 -10.36
C ALA A 21 -12.76 -5.09 -11.45
N HIS A 22 -11.58 -4.60 -11.08
CA HIS A 22 -10.53 -4.34 -12.05
C HIS A 22 -10.08 -5.68 -12.65
N PRO A 23 -10.36 -5.97 -13.94
CA PRO A 23 -9.85 -7.18 -14.55
C PRO A 23 -8.32 -7.12 -14.49
N ALA A 24 -7.70 -8.15 -13.94
CA ALA A 24 -6.25 -8.25 -13.91
C ALA A 24 -5.73 -8.09 -15.35
N VAL A 25 -5.03 -6.97 -15.61
CA VAL A 25 -4.31 -6.75 -16.86
C VAL A 25 -3.45 -7.98 -17.09
N ARG A 26 -3.45 -8.57 -18.30
CA ARG A 26 -2.59 -9.73 -18.60
C ARG A 26 -1.15 -9.37 -18.25
N GLY A 27 -0.55 -10.09 -17.30
CA GLY A 27 0.80 -9.80 -16.78
C GLY A 27 0.87 -8.87 -15.55
N GLY A 28 -0.26 -8.36 -15.05
CA GLY A 28 -0.35 -7.45 -13.90
C GLY A 28 -0.64 -8.11 -12.55
N THR A 29 -0.46 -9.43 -12.41
CA THR A 29 -0.57 -10.10 -11.11
C THR A 29 0.80 -10.23 -10.46
N LEU A 30 0.89 -10.22 -9.12
CA LEU A 30 2.16 -10.45 -8.43
C LEU A 30 2.82 -11.78 -8.83
N ALA A 31 2.02 -12.77 -9.23
CA ALA A 31 2.51 -14.06 -9.72
C ALA A 31 3.38 -13.93 -10.98
N SER A 32 3.15 -12.93 -11.85
CA SER A 32 3.96 -12.71 -13.05
C SER A 32 5.39 -12.25 -12.71
N LEU A 33 5.60 -11.60 -11.57
CA LEU A 33 6.92 -11.14 -11.12
C LEU A 33 7.90 -12.29 -10.86
N HIS A 34 7.40 -13.50 -10.57
CA HIS A 34 8.26 -14.68 -10.42
C HIS A 34 9.04 -15.04 -11.68
N GLN A 35 8.56 -14.61 -12.86
CA GLN A 35 9.22 -14.86 -14.13
C GLN A 35 10.22 -13.75 -14.50
N VAL A 36 10.26 -12.65 -13.74
CA VAL A 36 11.16 -11.53 -13.94
C VAL A 36 12.41 -11.75 -13.10
N ARG A 37 13.60 -11.73 -13.73
CA ARG A 37 14.85 -11.73 -12.97
C ARG A 37 15.08 -10.33 -12.37
N PRO A 38 15.24 -10.21 -11.04
CA PRO A 38 15.57 -8.93 -10.43
C PRO A 38 16.96 -8.49 -10.86
N ASP A 39 17.13 -7.19 -11.12
CA ASP A 39 18.46 -6.59 -11.29
C ASP A 39 19.10 -6.47 -9.91
N THR A 40 19.99 -7.40 -9.59
CA THR A 40 20.67 -7.49 -8.27
C THR A 40 22.07 -6.91 -8.31
N LYS A 41 22.33 -5.93 -9.19
CA LYS A 41 23.61 -5.21 -9.19
C LYS A 41 23.80 -4.53 -7.85
N GLU A 42 24.98 -4.72 -7.29
CA GLU A 42 25.37 -4.02 -6.07
C GLU A 42 25.53 -2.53 -6.37
N MET A 43 24.86 -1.71 -5.56
CA MET A 43 24.89 -0.25 -5.68
C MET A 43 25.42 0.33 -4.36
N PRO A 44 26.25 1.39 -4.43
CA PRO A 44 26.71 2.06 -3.22
C PRO A 44 25.51 2.63 -2.46
N VAL A 45 25.42 2.29 -1.18
CA VAL A 45 24.42 2.83 -0.26
C VAL A 45 25.12 3.81 0.67
N ASP A 46 25.27 5.04 0.18
CA ASP A 46 25.90 6.10 0.96
C ASP A 46 24.93 6.66 2.00
N GLN A 47 25.45 7.06 3.17
CA GLN A 47 24.67 7.70 4.24
C GLN A 47 23.47 6.86 4.72
N GLY A 48 23.61 5.53 4.72
CA GLY A 48 22.54 4.61 5.13
C GLY A 48 22.04 4.86 6.56
N LEU A 49 22.96 5.13 7.49
CA LEU A 49 22.63 5.46 8.88
C LEU A 49 21.86 6.78 8.99
N ASP A 50 22.37 7.86 8.39
CA ASP A 50 21.72 9.17 8.40
C ASP A 50 20.32 9.12 7.78
N ARG A 51 20.16 8.38 6.67
CA ARG A 51 18.84 8.15 6.05
C ARG A 51 17.92 7.34 6.94
N ALA A 52 18.42 6.33 7.66
CA ALA A 52 17.61 5.55 8.58
C ALA A 52 17.11 6.42 9.74
N VAL A 53 18.00 7.22 10.34
CA VAL A 53 17.67 8.21 11.38
C VAL A 53 16.60 9.17 10.88
N GLN A 54 16.77 9.74 9.68
CA GLN A 54 15.79 10.68 9.11
C GLN A 54 14.44 10.02 8.86
N SER A 55 14.42 8.80 8.30
CA SER A 55 13.19 8.07 8.01
C SER A 55 12.36 7.80 9.27
N TYR A 56 13.01 7.46 10.40
CA TYR A 56 12.31 7.30 11.67
C TYR A 56 11.76 8.62 12.21
N ARG A 57 12.50 9.72 12.08
CA ARG A 57 12.01 11.06 12.46
C ARG A 57 10.77 11.44 11.66
N ASP A 58 10.82 11.24 10.34
CA ASP A 58 9.70 11.55 9.44
C ASP A 58 8.47 10.71 9.78
N PHE A 59 8.65 9.41 10.06
CA PHE A 59 7.58 8.53 10.51
C PHE A 59 6.92 9.02 11.81
N LEU A 60 7.72 9.39 12.81
CA LEU A 60 7.22 9.89 14.10
C LEU A 60 6.51 11.25 13.97
N GLN A 61 6.89 12.07 12.99
CA GLN A 61 6.19 13.33 12.69
C GLN A 61 4.86 13.10 11.98
N GLN A 62 4.82 12.17 11.02
CA GLN A 62 3.64 11.93 10.19
C GLN A 62 2.58 11.08 10.90
N ALA A 63 3.00 10.16 11.77
CA ALA A 63 2.13 9.23 12.46
C ALA A 63 2.43 9.14 13.97
N PRO A 64 2.30 10.25 14.71
CA PRO A 64 2.68 10.30 16.14
C PRO A 64 1.87 9.33 17.01
N ASP A 65 0.59 9.11 16.69
CA ASP A 65 -0.31 8.22 17.43
C ASP A 65 -0.29 6.77 16.92
N SER A 66 0.64 6.42 16.03
CA SER A 66 0.79 5.05 15.56
C SER A 66 1.11 4.11 16.72
N THR A 67 0.51 2.93 16.71
CA THR A 67 0.86 1.86 17.66
C THR A 67 2.33 1.43 17.54
N LEU A 68 2.99 1.74 16.42
CA LEU A 68 4.40 1.47 16.17
C LEU A 68 5.33 2.61 16.59
N ALA A 69 4.82 3.77 16.99
CA ALA A 69 5.64 4.91 17.39
C ALA A 69 6.64 4.58 18.53
N PRO A 70 6.27 3.81 19.59
CA PRO A 70 7.23 3.43 20.63
C PRO A 70 8.40 2.60 20.10
N GLU A 71 8.16 1.67 19.18
CA GLU A 71 9.22 0.84 18.60
C GLU A 71 10.10 1.66 17.64
N ALA A 72 9.52 2.60 16.88
CA ALA A 72 10.30 3.52 16.06
C ALA A 72 11.24 4.41 16.89
N MET A 73 10.78 4.91 18.06
CA MET A 73 11.64 5.64 19.00
C MET A 73 12.77 4.76 19.55
N ARG A 74 12.47 3.51 19.87
CA ARG A 74 13.49 2.56 20.33
C ARG A 74 14.56 2.31 19.26
N ARG A 75 14.14 2.00 18.03
CA ARG A 75 15.07 1.81 16.91
C ARG A 75 15.93 3.02 16.65
N LEU A 76 15.34 4.22 16.74
CA LEU A 76 16.08 5.47 16.61
C LEU A 76 17.15 5.67 17.70
N ALA A 77 16.92 5.14 18.92
CA ALA A 77 17.90 5.18 20.00
C ALA A 77 18.98 4.08 19.88
N ASP A 78 18.69 2.99 19.18
CA ASP A 78 19.63 1.90 18.92
C ASP A 78 20.64 2.23 17.80
N LEU A 79 20.28 3.17 16.91
CA LEU A 79 21.08 3.64 15.76
C LEU A 79 22.18 4.63 16.19
#